data_AF-I2DKV7-F1
#
_entry.id   AF-I2DKV7-F1
#
_cell.length_a   1.000
_cell.length_b   1.000
_cell.length_c   1.000
_cell.angle_alpha   90.00
_cell.angle_beta   90.00
_cell.angle_gamma   90.00
#
_symmetry.space_group_name_H-M   'P 1'
#
loop_
_entity.id
_entity.type
_entity.pdbx_description
1 polymer ?
#
loop_
_entity_poly.entity_id
_entity_poly.type
_entity_poly.pdbx_seq_one_letter_code
_entity_poly.pdbx_strand_id
1 'polypeptide(L)'
;MTSLSGDAASAGPATSPTAAADATAQGNVAELTQLLHDGRMVEMRTTYNGSYGASLMFDSREMTYYVALFQDKQLWRVIKSQDKSRAQMVYENFVQQTVQLADVELRRTELQAQKVFLERVIALQANRAQQLQADLSIARSQQAEVAQRQRSAREQAQALQVEKRAAQLQLRDLQEEVRQLERQAETGLPAHK
;
A
#
# COMPACT_ATOMS: atom_id res chain seq x y z
N MET A 1 -1.55 82.63 -44.34
CA MET A 1 -1.09 81.24 -44.12
C MET A 1 -1.70 80.78 -42.78
N THR A 2 -2.83 80.05 -42.82
CA THR A 2 -2.98 78.58 -42.62
C THR A 2 -2.66 78.12 -41.17
N SER A 3 -3.67 77.83 -40.32
CA SER A 3 -4.31 76.49 -40.06
C SER A 3 -3.37 75.48 -39.38
N LEU A 4 -3.73 74.59 -38.44
CA LEU A 4 -5.00 73.90 -38.17
C LEU A 4 -4.94 73.20 -36.79
N SER A 5 -6.12 72.88 -36.25
CA SER A 5 -6.44 72.09 -35.05
C SER A 5 -5.71 70.76 -34.88
N GLY A 6 -5.40 70.40 -33.63
CA GLY A 6 -4.95 69.05 -33.24
C GLY A 6 -6.12 68.11 -33.01
N ASP A 7 -6.13 67.02 -33.76
CA ASP A 7 -7.08 65.91 -33.66
C ASP A 7 -6.58 64.87 -32.64
N ALA A 8 -7.43 64.54 -31.66
CA ALA A 8 -7.18 63.46 -30.71
C ALA A 8 -7.68 62.14 -31.32
N ALA A 9 -6.80 61.45 -32.05
CA ALA A 9 -7.08 60.11 -32.54
C ALA A 9 -7.09 59.12 -31.36
N SER A 10 -8.30 58.67 -31.02
CA SER A 10 -8.56 57.59 -30.06
C SER A 10 -8.00 56.27 -30.60
N ALA A 11 -6.99 55.71 -29.94
CA ALA A 11 -6.52 54.36 -30.20
C ALA A 11 -7.54 53.35 -29.62
N GLY A 12 -8.34 52.73 -30.49
CA GLY A 12 -9.21 51.62 -30.11
C GLY A 12 -8.40 50.39 -29.67
N PRO A 13 -8.94 49.52 -28.79
CA PRO A 13 -8.18 48.41 -28.25
C PRO A 13 -7.90 47.36 -29.32
N ALA A 14 -6.62 47.07 -29.56
CA ALA A 14 -6.20 45.92 -30.36
C ALA A 14 -6.51 44.63 -29.60
N THR A 15 -7.66 44.03 -29.86
CA THR A 15 -8.02 42.71 -29.33
C THR A 15 -7.07 41.65 -29.89
N SER A 16 -6.27 41.04 -29.03
CA SER A 16 -5.37 39.95 -29.39
C SER A 16 -6.16 38.72 -29.90
N PRO A 17 -5.67 38.00 -30.92
CA PRO A 17 -6.40 36.88 -31.54
C PRO A 17 -6.70 35.73 -30.56
N THR A 18 -5.88 35.55 -29.52
CA THR A 18 -6.11 34.58 -28.44
C THR A 18 -7.36 34.92 -27.61
N ALA A 19 -7.57 36.19 -27.26
CA ALA A 19 -8.73 36.62 -26.48
C ALA A 19 -10.05 36.44 -27.25
N ALA A 20 -10.03 36.63 -28.58
CA ALA A 20 -11.18 36.38 -29.43
C ALA A 20 -11.48 34.87 -29.58
N ALA A 21 -10.45 34.03 -29.66
CA ALA A 21 -10.60 32.56 -29.68
C ALA A 21 -11.14 32.01 -28.36
N ASP A 22 -10.71 32.57 -27.22
CA ASP A 22 -11.20 32.18 -25.90
C ASP A 22 -12.65 32.63 -25.66
N ALA A 23 -13.01 33.86 -26.07
CA ALA A 23 -14.39 34.36 -25.99
C ALA A 23 -15.36 33.53 -26.86
N THR A 24 -14.94 33.15 -28.07
CA THR A 24 -15.74 32.27 -28.94
C THR A 24 -15.84 30.85 -28.39
N ALA A 25 -14.78 30.32 -27.78
CA ALA A 25 -14.82 29.02 -27.10
C ALA A 25 -15.79 29.03 -25.91
N GLN A 26 -15.78 30.07 -25.08
CA GLN A 26 -16.71 30.24 -23.96
C GLN A 26 -18.17 30.36 -24.44
N GLY A 27 -18.42 31.13 -25.51
CA GLY A 27 -19.75 31.24 -26.12
C GLY A 27 -20.26 29.89 -26.64
N ASN A 28 -19.40 29.09 -27.27
CA ASN A 28 -19.77 27.77 -27.77
C ASN A 28 -20.11 26.78 -26.65
N VAL A 29 -19.43 26.88 -25.50
CA VAL A 29 -19.72 26.04 -24.31
C VAL A 29 -21.10 26.36 -23.74
N ALA A 30 -21.42 27.64 -23.57
CA ALA A 30 -22.72 28.07 -23.04
C ALA A 30 -23.88 27.62 -23.95
N GLU A 31 -23.71 27.75 -25.26
CA GLU A 31 -24.72 27.32 -26.23
C GLU A 31 -24.90 25.80 -26.26
N LEU A 32 -23.81 25.03 -26.30
CA LEU A 32 -23.91 23.57 -26.24
C LEU A 32 -24.59 23.13 -24.93
N THR A 33 -24.29 23.79 -23.82
CA THR A 33 -24.94 23.51 -22.54
C THR A 33 -26.44 23.69 -22.65
N GLN A 34 -26.92 24.81 -23.21
CA GLN A 34 -28.35 25.04 -23.41
C GLN A 34 -28.98 23.97 -24.32
N LEU A 35 -28.35 23.67 -25.46
CA LEU A 35 -28.86 22.67 -26.41
C LEU A 35 -28.95 21.25 -25.81
N LEU A 36 -28.00 20.90 -24.93
CA LEU A 36 -28.03 19.65 -24.17
C LEU A 36 -29.19 19.62 -23.16
N HIS A 37 -29.44 20.73 -22.45
CA HIS A 37 -30.60 20.83 -21.53
C HIS A 37 -31.93 20.74 -22.28
N ASP A 38 -32.01 21.32 -23.47
CA ASP A 38 -33.21 21.28 -24.31
C ASP A 38 -33.44 19.90 -24.95
N GLY A 39 -32.50 18.95 -24.80
CA GLY A 39 -32.59 17.60 -25.39
C GLY A 39 -32.56 17.59 -26.92
N ARG A 40 -31.99 18.64 -27.54
CA ARG A 40 -32.03 18.88 -28.99
C ARG A 40 -30.86 18.27 -29.77
N MET A 41 -29.93 17.63 -29.08
CA MET A 41 -28.69 17.11 -29.65
C MET A 41 -28.74 15.61 -29.83
N VAL A 42 -28.31 15.13 -30.99
CA VAL A 42 -28.06 13.70 -31.21
C VAL A 42 -26.59 13.42 -30.93
N GLU A 43 -26.31 12.65 -29.88
CA GLU A 43 -24.97 12.16 -29.62
C GLU A 43 -24.59 11.10 -30.66
N MET A 44 -23.54 11.39 -31.45
CA MET A 44 -23.09 10.49 -32.49
C MET A 44 -21.99 9.56 -31.98
N ARG A 45 -21.03 10.11 -31.24
CA ARG A 45 -19.88 9.38 -30.69
C ARG A 45 -19.43 10.05 -29.40
N THR A 46 -19.07 9.24 -28.41
CA THR A 46 -18.38 9.70 -27.21
C THR A 46 -17.29 8.72 -26.82
N THR A 47 -16.15 9.25 -26.36
CA THR A 47 -15.02 8.46 -25.85
C THR A 47 -14.61 9.01 -24.49
N TYR A 48 -14.31 8.10 -23.56
CA TYR A 48 -13.81 8.41 -22.23
C TYR A 48 -12.42 7.80 -22.03
N ASN A 49 -11.52 8.59 -21.47
CA ASN A 49 -10.22 8.17 -20.99
C ASN A 49 -10.07 8.71 -19.57
N GLY A 50 -10.30 7.83 -18.58
CA GLY A 50 -10.39 8.24 -17.17
C GLY A 50 -11.47 9.31 -16.94
N SER A 51 -11.08 10.46 -16.37
CA SER A 51 -11.99 11.59 -16.12
C SER A 51 -12.24 12.46 -17.37
N TYR A 52 -11.40 12.32 -18.40
CA TYR A 52 -11.46 13.10 -19.62
C TYR A 52 -12.31 12.41 -20.69
N GLY A 53 -12.93 13.20 -21.55
CA GLY A 53 -13.63 12.66 -22.71
C GLY A 53 -13.85 13.65 -23.84
N ALA A 54 -14.19 13.09 -24.99
CA ALA A 54 -14.53 13.81 -26.19
C ALA A 54 -15.87 13.31 -26.74
N SER A 55 -16.72 14.23 -27.20
CA SER A 55 -18.01 13.88 -27.80
C SER A 55 -18.23 14.63 -29.11
N LEU A 56 -18.84 13.94 -30.07
CA LEU A 56 -19.34 14.47 -31.33
C LEU A 56 -20.85 14.37 -31.30
N MET A 57 -21.51 15.52 -31.37
CA MET A 57 -22.96 15.65 -31.37
C MET A 57 -23.43 16.41 -32.61
N PHE A 58 -24.70 16.25 -32.96
CA PHE A 58 -25.31 16.87 -34.13
C PHE A 58 -26.66 17.52 -33.77
N ASP A 59 -26.80 18.81 -34.08
CA ASP A 59 -28.09 19.48 -34.13
C ASP A 59 -28.67 19.31 -35.54
N SER A 60 -29.73 18.49 -35.65
CA SER A 60 -30.42 18.23 -36.91
C SER A 60 -31.22 19.43 -37.44
N ARG A 61 -31.64 20.34 -36.57
CA ARG A 61 -32.40 21.54 -36.97
C ARG A 61 -31.50 22.57 -37.63
N GLU A 62 -30.29 22.73 -37.11
CA GLU A 62 -29.31 23.70 -37.61
C GLU A 62 -28.23 23.06 -38.50
N MET A 63 -28.33 21.76 -38.76
CA MET A 63 -27.35 20.97 -39.53
C MET A 63 -25.91 21.22 -39.07
N THR A 64 -25.70 21.36 -37.77
CA THR A 64 -24.44 21.78 -37.17
C THR A 64 -23.89 20.72 -36.23
N TYR A 65 -22.63 20.37 -36.42
CA TYR A 65 -21.89 19.46 -35.55
C TYR A 65 -21.25 20.24 -34.40
N TYR A 66 -21.28 19.63 -33.23
CA TYR A 66 -20.65 20.11 -32.01
C TYR A 66 -19.65 19.08 -31.55
N VAL A 67 -18.42 19.50 -31.33
CA VAL A 67 -17.35 18.66 -30.80
C VAL A 67 -16.91 19.21 -29.46
N ALA A 68 -17.06 18.41 -28.42
CA ALA A 68 -16.76 18.80 -27.05
C ALA A 68 -15.55 18.03 -26.51
N LEU A 69 -14.64 18.75 -25.84
CA LEU A 69 -13.65 18.21 -24.90
C LEU A 69 -14.14 18.54 -23.49
N PHE A 70 -14.16 17.55 -22.61
CA PHE A 70 -14.66 17.71 -21.25
C PHE A 70 -13.83 16.91 -20.24
N GLN A 71 -13.90 17.31 -18.97
CA GLN A 71 -13.41 16.56 -17.82
C GLN A 71 -14.53 16.48 -16.79
N ASP A 72 -14.82 15.28 -16.24
CA ASP A 72 -15.88 15.08 -15.24
C ASP A 72 -17.22 15.69 -15.66
N LYS A 73 -17.54 15.55 -16.95
CA LYS A 73 -18.72 16.13 -17.63
C LYS A 73 -18.75 17.66 -17.69
N GLN A 74 -17.72 18.35 -17.21
CA GLN A 74 -17.53 19.78 -17.37
C GLN A 74 -16.91 20.07 -18.74
N LEU A 75 -17.63 20.80 -19.58
CA LEU A 75 -17.18 21.20 -20.91
C LEU A 75 -16.02 22.20 -20.79
N TRP A 76 -14.89 21.89 -21.41
CA TRP A 76 -13.71 22.76 -21.44
C TRP A 76 -13.57 23.50 -22.75
N ARG A 77 -13.87 22.80 -23.86
CA ARG A 77 -13.76 23.36 -25.20
C ARG A 77 -14.83 22.78 -26.09
N VAL A 78 -15.50 23.65 -26.83
CA VAL A 78 -16.52 23.27 -27.80
C VAL A 78 -16.22 23.92 -29.15
N ILE A 79 -16.19 23.11 -30.20
CA ILE A 79 -16.01 23.54 -31.58
C ILE A 79 -17.26 23.19 -32.36
N LYS A 80 -17.78 24.17 -33.11
CA LYS A 80 -18.88 23.98 -34.03
C LYS A 80 -18.39 23.89 -35.46
N SER A 81 -19.09 23.12 -36.27
CA SER A 81 -18.80 22.97 -37.69
C SER A 81 -20.05 22.53 -38.43
N GLN A 82 -20.38 23.18 -39.55
CA GLN A 82 -21.38 22.64 -40.49
C GLN A 82 -20.74 21.61 -41.45
N ASP A 83 -19.40 21.64 -41.58
CA ASP A 83 -18.65 20.62 -42.30
C ASP A 83 -18.41 19.39 -41.39
N LYS A 84 -18.96 18.26 -41.82
CA LYS A 84 -18.81 16.95 -41.18
C LYS A 84 -17.36 16.49 -41.11
N SER A 85 -16.59 16.66 -42.18
CA SER A 85 -15.18 16.22 -42.26
C SER A 85 -14.34 16.95 -41.22
N ARG A 86 -14.50 18.28 -41.15
CA ARG A 86 -13.86 19.11 -40.12
C ARG A 86 -14.27 18.69 -38.70
N ALA A 87 -15.56 18.42 -38.46
CA ALA A 87 -16.02 17.97 -37.15
C ALA A 87 -15.40 16.63 -36.73
N GLN A 88 -15.32 15.67 -37.65
CA GLN A 88 -14.68 14.37 -37.41
C GLN A 88 -13.20 14.52 -37.09
N MET A 89 -12.47 15.34 -37.85
CA MET A 89 -11.06 15.62 -37.59
C MET A 89 -10.84 16.27 -36.21
N VAL A 90 -11.68 17.24 -35.83
CA VAL A 90 -11.58 17.87 -34.50
C VAL A 90 -11.88 16.85 -33.39
N TYR A 91 -12.87 15.97 -33.60
CA TYR A 91 -13.20 14.91 -32.65
C TYR A 91 -12.01 13.97 -32.44
N GLU A 92 -11.38 13.51 -33.51
CA GLU A 92 -10.21 12.62 -33.43
C GLU A 92 -9.04 13.29 -32.71
N ASN A 93 -8.80 14.57 -32.97
CA ASN A 93 -7.79 15.35 -32.25
C ASN A 93 -8.11 15.46 -30.75
N PHE A 94 -9.37 15.70 -30.39
CA PHE A 94 -9.78 15.72 -28.98
C PHE A 94 -9.66 14.35 -28.32
N VAL A 95 -9.98 13.26 -29.03
CA VAL A 95 -9.74 11.90 -28.53
C VAL A 95 -8.26 11.70 -28.21
N GLN A 96 -7.35 12.04 -29.12
CA GLN A 96 -5.90 11.94 -28.86
C GLN A 96 -5.46 12.82 -27.68
N GLN A 97 -6.01 14.02 -27.55
CA GLN A 97 -5.75 14.89 -26.42
C GLN A 97 -6.23 14.29 -25.09
N THR A 98 -7.39 13.64 -25.06
CA THR A 98 -7.92 13.00 -23.84
C THR A 98 -7.05 11.83 -23.36
N VAL A 99 -6.40 11.10 -24.27
CA VAL A 99 -5.44 10.05 -23.91
C VAL A 99 -4.26 10.66 -23.14
N GLN A 100 -3.64 11.69 -23.71
CA GLN A 100 -2.48 12.36 -23.08
C GLN A 100 -2.82 12.99 -21.73
N LEU A 101 -4.01 13.60 -21.61
CA LEU A 101 -4.48 14.18 -20.35
C LEU A 101 -4.73 13.10 -19.28
N ALA A 102 -5.23 11.93 -19.68
CA ALA A 102 -5.56 10.83 -18.79
C ALA A 102 -4.32 10.02 -18.33
N ASP A 103 -3.22 10.04 -19.09
CA ASP A 103 -2.04 9.19 -18.81
C ASP A 103 -1.55 9.29 -17.35
N VAL A 104 -1.47 10.51 -16.81
CA VAL A 104 -0.98 10.75 -15.45
C VAL A 104 -1.95 10.23 -14.40
N GLU A 105 -3.26 10.44 -14.57
CA GLU A 105 -4.26 10.00 -13.59
C GLU A 105 -4.42 8.48 -13.58
N LEU A 106 -4.38 7.84 -14.75
CA LEU A 106 -4.45 6.39 -14.87
C LEU A 106 -3.22 5.78 -14.23
N ARG A 107 -2.03 6.32 -14.53
CA ARG A 107 -0.79 5.84 -13.92
C ARG A 107 -0.77 6.02 -12.41
N ARG A 108 -1.26 7.16 -11.91
CA ARG A 108 -1.39 7.40 -10.46
C ARG A 108 -2.31 6.37 -9.81
N THR A 109 -3.44 6.06 -10.45
CA THR A 109 -4.41 5.09 -9.95
C THR A 109 -3.81 3.68 -9.85
N GLU A 110 -3.09 3.25 -10.88
CA GLU A 110 -2.35 1.98 -10.88
C GLU A 110 -1.30 1.92 -9.77
N LEU A 111 -0.47 2.97 -9.65
CA LEU A 111 0.59 3.03 -8.63
C LEU A 111 0.02 3.02 -7.21
N GLN A 112 -1.10 3.71 -6.99
CA GLN A 112 -1.79 3.70 -5.70
C GLN A 112 -2.31 2.30 -5.35
N ALA A 113 -2.88 1.58 -6.33
CA ALA A 113 -3.32 0.21 -6.12
C ALA A 113 -2.15 -0.73 -5.82
N GLN A 114 -1.04 -0.60 -6.54
CA GLN A 114 0.18 -1.37 -6.29
C GLN A 114 0.77 -1.10 -4.90
N LYS A 115 0.78 0.16 -4.45
CA LYS A 115 1.20 0.54 -3.11
C LYS A 115 0.36 -0.16 -2.03
N VAL A 116 -0.97 -0.06 -2.12
CA VAL A 116 -1.89 -0.68 -1.15
C VAL A 116 -1.74 -2.20 -1.12
N PHE A 117 -1.54 -2.83 -2.29
CA PHE A 117 -1.25 -4.25 -2.37
C PHE A 117 0.05 -4.61 -1.63
N LEU A 118 1.13 -3.86 -1.89
CA LEU A 118 2.43 -4.13 -1.29
C LEU A 118 2.42 -3.90 0.23
N GLU A 119 1.76 -2.86 0.71
CA GLU A 119 1.57 -2.59 2.14
C GLU A 119 0.89 -3.78 2.85
N ARG A 120 -0.14 -4.38 2.21
CA ARG A 120 -0.80 -5.58 2.73
C ARG A 120 0.15 -6.78 2.79
N VAL A 121 0.95 -7.00 1.75
CA VAL A 121 1.93 -8.10 1.72
C VAL A 121 3.00 -7.90 2.80
N ILE A 122 3.52 -6.68 2.97
CA ILE A 122 4.48 -6.35 4.01
C ILE A 122 3.90 -6.63 5.40
N ALA A 123 2.67 -6.19 5.67
CA ALA A 123 2.01 -6.42 6.95
C ALA A 123 1.88 -7.92 7.28
N LEU A 124 1.52 -8.73 6.29
CA LEU A 124 1.42 -10.19 6.45
C LEU A 124 2.79 -10.80 6.80
N GLN A 125 3.85 -10.41 6.09
CA GLN A 125 5.19 -10.93 6.34
C GLN A 125 5.74 -10.47 7.69
N ALA A 126 5.51 -9.21 8.07
CA ALA A 126 5.90 -8.68 9.37
C ALA A 126 5.22 -9.45 10.51
N ASN A 127 3.92 -9.74 10.40
CA ASN A 127 3.21 -10.53 11.40
C ASN A 127 3.79 -11.95 11.53
N ARG A 128 4.09 -12.60 10.39
CA ARG A 128 4.74 -13.92 10.39
C ARG A 128 6.13 -13.89 11.04
N ALA A 129 6.92 -12.86 10.75
CA ALA A 129 8.24 -12.69 11.36
C ALA A 129 8.14 -12.50 12.88
N GLN A 130 7.17 -11.71 13.36
CA GLN A 130 6.92 -11.53 14.79
C GLN A 130 6.53 -12.83 15.49
N GLN A 131 5.64 -13.63 14.90
CA GLN A 131 5.26 -14.94 15.43
C GLN A 131 6.48 -15.87 15.53
N LEU A 132 7.26 -15.99 14.44
CA LEU A 132 8.47 -16.81 14.43
C LEU A 132 9.49 -16.34 15.48
N GLN A 133 9.64 -15.03 15.67
CA GLN A 133 10.54 -14.48 16.69
C GLN A 133 10.07 -14.83 18.11
N ALA A 134 8.75 -14.76 18.37
CA ALA A 134 8.18 -15.17 19.64
C ALA A 134 8.41 -16.67 19.91
N ASP A 135 8.13 -17.53 18.93
CA ASP A 135 8.34 -18.98 19.04
C ASP A 135 9.81 -19.32 19.32
N LEU A 136 10.74 -18.69 18.60
CA LEU A 136 12.18 -18.86 18.83
C LEU A 136 12.62 -18.39 20.22
N SER A 137 12.02 -17.33 20.75
CA SER A 137 12.32 -16.84 22.10
C SER A 137 11.89 -17.84 23.17
N ILE A 138 10.71 -18.44 23.00
CA ILE A 138 10.18 -19.48 23.89
C ILE A 138 11.04 -20.76 23.79
N ALA A 139 11.39 -21.18 22.59
CA ALA A 139 12.24 -22.36 22.40
C ALA A 139 13.61 -22.18 23.08
N ARG A 140 14.21 -20.98 22.99
CA ARG A 140 15.49 -20.66 23.65
C ARG A 140 15.36 -20.67 25.17
N SER A 141 14.29 -20.12 25.74
CA SER A 141 14.10 -20.15 27.20
C SER A 141 13.90 -21.57 27.70
N GLN A 142 13.09 -22.38 27.03
CA GLN A 142 12.90 -23.80 27.35
C GLN A 142 14.21 -24.58 27.28
N GLN A 143 15.01 -24.36 26.25
CA GLN A 143 16.32 -25.01 26.13
C GLN A 143 17.26 -24.63 27.28
N ALA A 144 17.28 -23.36 27.69
CA ALA A 144 18.07 -22.89 28.83
C ALA A 144 17.59 -23.52 30.15
N GLU A 145 16.28 -23.61 30.37
CA GLU A 145 15.71 -24.28 31.56
C GLU A 145 16.09 -25.76 31.62
N VAL A 146 15.95 -26.49 30.51
CA VAL A 146 16.33 -27.91 30.44
C VAL A 146 17.84 -28.08 30.71
N ALA A 147 18.67 -27.24 30.09
CA ALA A 147 20.12 -27.28 30.34
C ALA A 147 20.45 -27.01 31.82
N GLN A 148 19.76 -26.07 32.46
CA GLN A 148 19.97 -25.77 33.87
C GLN A 148 19.51 -26.92 34.78
N ARG A 149 18.34 -27.51 34.51
CA ARG A 149 17.87 -28.70 35.25
C ARG A 149 18.83 -29.88 35.12
N GLN A 150 19.36 -30.11 33.92
CA GLN A 150 20.36 -31.17 33.70
C GLN A 150 21.65 -30.93 34.48
N ARG A 151 22.14 -29.70 34.55
CA ARG A 151 23.32 -29.37 35.38
C ARG A 151 23.07 -29.66 36.85
N SER A 152 21.96 -29.15 37.39
CA SER A 152 21.58 -29.38 38.78
C SER A 152 21.39 -30.87 39.11
N ALA A 153 20.75 -31.64 38.22
CA ALA A 153 20.59 -33.08 38.40
C ALA A 153 21.94 -33.82 38.42
N ARG A 154 22.91 -33.41 37.59
CA ARG A 154 24.26 -33.99 37.60
C ARG A 154 25.00 -33.66 38.90
N GLU A 155 24.90 -32.43 39.40
CA GLU A 155 25.49 -32.01 40.67
C GLU A 155 24.89 -32.80 41.85
N GLN A 156 23.57 -32.95 41.90
CA GLN A 156 22.89 -33.75 42.91
C GLN A 156 23.31 -35.22 42.85
N ALA A 157 23.41 -35.80 41.65
CA ALA A 157 23.86 -37.19 41.49
C ALA A 157 25.31 -37.38 41.98
N GLN A 158 26.20 -36.41 41.75
CA GLN A 158 27.56 -36.43 42.26
C GLN A 158 27.59 -36.34 43.79
N ALA A 159 26.79 -35.45 44.39
CA ALA A 159 26.68 -35.33 45.85
C ALA A 159 26.18 -36.64 46.49
N LEU A 160 25.11 -37.23 45.96
CA LEU A 160 24.59 -38.52 46.41
C LEU A 160 25.62 -39.66 46.26
N GLN A 161 26.45 -39.62 45.21
CA GLN A 161 27.51 -40.61 45.03
C GLN A 161 28.61 -40.47 46.09
N VAL A 162 28.96 -39.24 46.49
CA VAL A 162 29.89 -38.97 47.59
C VAL A 162 29.31 -39.43 48.92
N GLU A 163 28.05 -39.07 49.22
CA GLU A 163 27.35 -39.51 50.43
C GLU A 163 27.26 -41.03 50.54
N LYS A 164 26.89 -41.70 49.44
CA LYS A 164 26.85 -43.17 49.38
C LYS A 164 28.21 -43.78 49.72
N ARG A 165 29.32 -43.24 49.18
CA ARG A 165 30.67 -43.75 49.48
C ARG A 165 31.02 -43.56 50.95
N ALA A 166 30.70 -42.41 51.54
CA ALA A 166 30.93 -42.14 52.96
C ALA A 166 30.15 -43.12 53.85
N ALA A 167 28.86 -43.34 53.56
CA ALA A 167 28.03 -44.30 54.29
C ALA A 167 28.53 -45.75 54.16
N GLN A 168 29.05 -46.12 52.98
CA GLN A 168 29.65 -47.44 52.78
C GLN A 168 30.92 -47.64 53.60
N LEU A 169 31.76 -46.61 53.75
CA LEU A 169 32.94 -46.69 54.62
C LEU A 169 32.54 -46.84 56.09
N GLN A 170 31.61 -46.00 56.56
CA GLN A 170 31.06 -46.10 57.92
C GLN A 170 30.49 -47.49 58.23
N LEU A 171 29.73 -48.07 57.30
CA LEU A 171 29.19 -49.42 57.46
C LEU A 171 30.29 -50.47 57.63
N ARG A 172 31.40 -50.36 56.87
CA ARG A 172 32.53 -51.28 56.99
C ARG A 172 33.21 -51.15 58.34
N ASP A 173 33.45 -49.92 58.80
CA ASP A 173 34.07 -49.66 60.10
C ASP A 173 33.23 -50.24 61.25
N LEU A 174 31.90 -50.00 61.24
CA LEU A 174 30.96 -50.57 62.20
C LEU A 174 30.95 -52.11 62.18
N GLN A 175 31.00 -52.72 60.99
CA GLN A 175 31.05 -54.17 60.86
C GLN A 175 32.35 -54.76 61.44
N GLU A 176 33.48 -54.08 61.27
CA GLU A 176 34.76 -54.50 61.86
C GLU A 176 34.74 -54.37 63.39
N GLU A 177 34.14 -53.31 63.93
CA GLU A 177 33.98 -53.10 65.37
C GLU A 177 33.09 -54.18 66.00
N VAL A 178 31.94 -54.49 65.40
CA VAL A 178 31.06 -55.58 65.87
C VAL A 178 31.82 -56.91 65.93
N ARG A 179 32.58 -57.27 64.89
CA ARG A 179 33.38 -58.51 64.88
C ARG A 179 34.50 -58.52 65.93
N GLN A 180 35.02 -57.36 66.32
CA GLN A 180 36.00 -57.27 67.40
C GLN A 180 35.33 -57.51 68.75
N LEU A 181 34.18 -56.89 68.99
CA LEU A 181 33.38 -57.07 70.20
C LEU A 181 32.90 -58.51 70.36
N GLU A 182 32.43 -59.16 69.29
CA GLU A 182 32.03 -60.56 69.29
C GLU A 182 33.19 -61.49 69.71
N ARG A 183 34.39 -61.29 69.15
CA ARG A 183 35.58 -62.06 69.53
C ARG A 183 35.98 -61.86 70.98
N GLN A 184 35.83 -60.65 71.52
CA GLN A 184 36.08 -60.36 72.93
C GLN A 184 35.06 -61.05 73.86
N ALA A 185 33.79 -61.09 73.44
CA ALA A 185 32.75 -61.80 74.17
C ALA A 185 32.99 -63.33 74.18
N GLU A 186 33.36 -63.92 73.04
CA GLU A 186 33.66 -65.35 72.94
C GLU A 186 34.90 -65.79 73.73
N THR A 187 35.91 -64.92 73.84
CA THR A 187 37.10 -65.18 74.69
C THR A 187 36.86 -64.94 76.19
N GLY A 188 35.79 -64.20 76.53
CA GLY A 188 35.36 -63.94 77.90
C GLY A 188 34.41 -64.99 78.51
N LEU A 189 33.91 -65.96 77.73
CA LEU A 189 33.13 -67.08 78.27
C LEU A 189 34.06 -68.23 78.72
N PRO A 190 34.15 -68.55 80.03
CA PRO A 190 34.75 -69.81 80.46
C PRO A 190 33.89 -70.97 79.97
N ALA A 191 34.53 -71.99 79.38
CA ALA A 191 33.91 -73.29 79.18
C ALA A 191 33.49 -73.85 80.54
N HIS A 192 32.21 -73.67 80.90
CA HIS A 192 31.63 -74.43 81.99
C HIS A 192 31.60 -75.89 81.56
N LYS A 193 32.35 -76.67 82.33
CA LYS A 193 32.56 -78.11 82.28
C LYS A 193 31.24 -78.89 82.36
#